data_AF-A0A2G9P4M8-F1
#
_entry.id   AF-A0A2G9P4M8-F1
#
_cell.length_a   1.000
_cell.length_b   1.000
_cell.length_c   1.000
_cell.angle_alpha   90.00
_cell.angle_beta   90.00
_cell.angle_gamma   90.00
#
_symmetry.space_group_name_H-M   'P 1'
#
loop_
_entity.id
_entity.type
_entity.pdbx_description
1 polymer ?
#
loop_
_entity_poly.entity_id
_entity_poly.type
_entity_poly.pdbx_seq_one_letter_code
_entity_poly.pdbx_strand_id
1 'polypeptide(L)'
;SQGKIVESIKYLENFLEVARSSNLCQSFVETCICLGDIFNARGNYEKACHYFSQAYEAAVGLEEIQLIEEAQVHFGIAKAHTMMLAVSRHTEAADYVSMEYLLAWKKNRSDMFSDPANAGKAGYETHSSHIHAVVK
;
A
#
# COMPACT_ATOMS: atom_id res chain seq x y z
N SER A 1 12.06 14.86 18.30
CA SER A 1 12.48 13.62 18.98
C SER A 1 11.49 12.51 18.65
N GLN A 2 11.93 11.25 18.54
CA GLN A 2 11.05 10.11 18.23
C GLN A 2 9.90 9.95 19.24
N GLY A 3 10.13 10.31 20.51
CA GLY A 3 9.09 10.27 21.56
C GLY A 3 7.87 11.12 21.25
N LYS A 4 8.04 12.34 20.73
CA LYS A 4 6.92 13.24 20.36
C LYS A 4 6.05 12.67 19.24
N ILE A 5 6.64 11.90 18.32
CA ILE A 5 5.91 11.28 17.21
C ILE A 5 5.06 10.12 17.72
N VAL A 6 5.62 9.26 18.58
CA VAL A 6 4.87 8.15 19.18
C VAL A 6 3.68 8.66 19.99
N GLU A 7 3.89 9.73 20.75
CA GLU A 7 2.84 10.36 21.53
C GLU A 7 1.77 11.01 20.64
N SER A 8 2.17 11.68 19.56
CA SER A 8 1.24 12.24 18.56
C SER A 8 0.37 11.16 17.91
N ILE A 9 0.98 10.03 17.49
CA ILE A 9 0.22 8.89 16.93
C ILE A 9 -0.80 8.39 17.94
N LYS A 10 -0.41 8.21 19.22
CA LYS A 10 -1.33 7.77 20.27
C LYS A 10 -2.49 8.74 20.47
N TYR A 11 -2.23 10.05 20.48
CA TYR A 11 -3.29 11.04 20.61
C TYR A 11 -4.24 11.06 19.41
N LEU A 12 -3.71 10.92 18.19
CA LEU A 12 -4.51 10.83 16.97
C LEU A 12 -5.34 9.54 16.92
N GLU A 13 -4.79 8.38 17.32
CA GLU A 13 -5.53 7.12 17.43
C GLU A 13 -6.68 7.23 18.45
N ASN A 14 -6.43 7.84 19.61
CA ASN A 14 -7.48 8.09 20.60
C ASN A 14 -8.56 9.05 20.06
N PHE A 15 -8.14 10.12 19.38
CA PHE A 15 -9.07 11.07 18.77
C PHE A 15 -9.92 10.40 17.67
N LEU A 16 -9.32 9.50 16.88
CA LEU A 16 -10.03 8.75 15.85
C LEU A 16 -11.20 7.93 16.43
N GLU A 17 -10.98 7.26 17.57
CA GLU A 17 -12.04 6.52 18.26
C GLU A 17 -13.15 7.45 18.82
N VAL A 18 -12.78 8.63 19.32
CA VAL A 18 -13.75 9.65 19.74
C VAL A 18 -14.54 10.18 18.55
N ALA A 19 -13.88 10.50 17.44
CA ALA A 19 -14.52 10.98 16.22
C ALA A 19 -15.49 9.93 15.67
N ARG A 20 -15.09 8.65 15.65
CA ARG A 20 -15.96 7.53 15.24
C ARG A 20 -17.20 7.42 16.13
N SER A 21 -17.02 7.35 17.45
CA SER A 21 -18.13 7.18 18.41
C SER A 21 -19.06 8.40 18.49
N SER A 22 -18.55 9.59 18.15
CA SER A 22 -19.30 10.85 18.15
C SER A 22 -19.87 11.21 16.78
N ASN A 23 -19.74 10.34 15.76
CA ASN A 23 -20.16 10.59 14.37
C ASN A 23 -19.57 11.87 13.75
N LEU A 24 -18.33 12.23 14.11
CA LEU A 24 -17.59 13.36 13.54
C LEU A 24 -16.88 12.89 12.26
N CYS A 25 -17.66 12.57 11.22
CA CYS A 25 -17.15 11.86 10.04
C CYS A 25 -16.06 12.63 9.29
N GLN A 26 -16.16 13.96 9.17
CA GLN A 26 -15.12 14.76 8.52
C GLN A 26 -13.80 14.70 9.32
N SER A 27 -13.87 14.91 10.64
CA SER A 27 -12.70 14.79 11.51
C SER A 27 -12.10 13.39 11.50
N PHE A 28 -12.92 12.35 11.35
CA PHE A 28 -12.47 10.97 11.18
C PHE A 28 -11.63 10.82 9.90
N VAL A 29 -12.11 11.35 8.76
CA VAL A 29 -11.38 11.33 7.49
C VAL A 29 -10.04 12.06 7.61
N GLU A 30 -10.05 13.30 8.11
CA GLU A 30 -8.84 14.13 8.27
C GLU A 30 -7.81 13.47 9.20
N THR A 31 -8.27 12.84 10.28
CA THR A 31 -7.40 12.12 11.23
C THR A 31 -6.78 10.88 10.59
N CYS A 32 -7.56 10.12 9.82
CA CYS A 32 -7.04 9.00 9.04
C CYS A 32 -5.97 9.46 8.04
N ILE A 33 -6.18 10.56 7.31
CA ILE A 33 -5.18 11.13 6.41
C ILE A 33 -3.91 11.49 7.18
N CYS A 34 -4.03 12.18 8.32
CA CYS A 34 -2.89 12.57 9.14
C CYS A 34 -2.09 11.35 9.66
N LEU A 35 -2.77 10.31 10.17
CA LEU A 35 -2.13 9.07 10.59
C LEU A 35 -1.44 8.38 9.41
N GLY A 36 -2.12 8.32 8.26
CA GLY A 36 -1.57 7.77 7.03
C GLY A 36 -0.27 8.46 6.62
N ASP A 37 -0.25 9.79 6.61
CA ASP A 37 0.93 10.60 6.27
C ASP A 37 2.08 10.37 7.24
N ILE A 38 1.81 10.29 8.56
CA ILE A 38 2.83 10.00 9.56
C ILE A 38 3.45 8.62 9.32
N PHE A 39 2.65 7.58 9.06
CA PHE A 39 3.17 6.25 8.80
C PHE A 39 3.92 6.18 7.46
N ASN A 40 3.42 6.87 6.42
CA ASN A 40 4.06 6.96 5.11
C ASN A 40 5.45 7.60 5.21
N ALA A 41 5.56 8.74 5.89
CA ALA A 41 6.82 9.44 6.12
C ALA A 41 7.83 8.60 6.93
N ARG A 42 7.36 7.63 7.72
CA ARG A 42 8.18 6.71 8.51
C ARG A 42 8.54 5.41 7.77
N GLY A 43 8.14 5.26 6.52
CA GLY A 43 8.39 4.06 5.73
C GLY A 43 7.48 2.87 6.06
N ASN A 44 6.48 3.07 6.94
CA ASN A 44 5.48 2.03 7.21
C ASN A 44 4.29 2.20 6.26
N TYR A 45 4.53 1.85 5.00
CA TYR A 45 3.59 2.06 3.92
C TYR A 45 2.32 1.20 4.05
N GLU A 46 2.41 0.03 4.69
CA GLU A 46 1.24 -0.82 4.96
C GLU A 46 0.25 -0.14 5.92
N LYS A 47 0.74 0.40 7.05
CA LYS A 47 -0.13 1.18 7.94
C LYS A 47 -0.64 2.46 7.27
N ALA A 48 0.18 3.11 6.44
CA ALA A 48 -0.27 4.28 5.69
C ALA A 48 -1.46 3.94 4.78
N CYS A 49 -1.33 2.89 3.97
CA CYS A 49 -2.39 2.34 3.13
C CYS A 49 -3.65 2.00 3.93
N HIS A 50 -3.50 1.41 5.12
CA HIS A 50 -4.64 1.08 5.99
C HIS A 50 -5.44 2.32 6.43
N TYR A 51 -4.78 3.40 6.86
CA TYR A 51 -5.48 4.62 7.25
C TYR A 51 -6.05 5.38 6.05
N PHE A 52 -5.33 5.45 4.93
CA PHE A 52 -5.87 6.09 3.73
C PHE A 52 -7.08 5.34 3.15
N SER A 53 -7.14 4.01 3.24
CA SER A 53 -8.33 3.23 2.88
C SER A 53 -9.52 3.59 3.78
N GLN A 54 -9.33 3.72 5.09
CA GLN A 54 -10.38 4.15 6.01
C GLN A 54 -10.87 5.57 5.72
N ALA A 55 -9.95 6.50 5.41
CA ALA A 55 -10.31 7.86 4.99
C ALA A 55 -11.17 7.84 3.73
N TYR A 56 -10.77 7.05 2.73
CA TYR A 56 -11.48 6.92 1.46
C TYR A 56 -12.89 6.32 1.67
N GLU A 57 -13.01 5.22 2.41
CA GLU A 57 -14.29 4.57 2.68
C GLU A 57 -15.26 5.51 3.43
N ALA A 58 -14.75 6.25 4.42
CA ALA A 58 -15.55 7.22 5.14
C ALA A 58 -15.96 8.41 4.25
N ALA A 59 -15.06 8.93 3.41
CA ALA A 59 -15.36 10.01 2.48
C ALA A 59 -16.41 9.59 1.43
N VAL A 60 -16.33 8.36 0.92
CA VAL A 60 -17.36 7.78 0.05
C VAL A 60 -18.71 7.70 0.76
N GLY A 61 -18.72 7.27 2.03
CA GLY A 61 -19.94 7.23 2.84
C GLY A 61 -20.57 8.61 3.12
N LEU A 62 -19.79 9.68 3.00
CA LEU A 62 -20.26 11.07 3.12
C LEU A 62 -20.70 11.69 1.79
N GLU A 63 -20.41 11.04 0.66
CA GLU A 63 -20.62 11.57 -0.69
C GLU A 63 -19.87 12.90 -0.96
N GLU A 64 -18.81 13.18 -0.19
CA GLU A 64 -18.01 14.41 -0.30
C GLU A 64 -16.85 14.23 -1.29
N ILE A 65 -17.07 14.65 -2.53
CA ILE A 65 -16.13 14.46 -3.66
C ILE A 65 -14.72 14.97 -3.34
N GLN A 66 -14.61 16.12 -2.68
CA GLN A 66 -13.30 16.70 -2.34
C GLN A 66 -12.50 15.79 -1.39
N LEU A 67 -13.15 15.24 -0.37
CA LEU A 67 -12.53 14.32 0.59
C LEU A 67 -12.19 12.97 -0.07
N ILE A 68 -13.03 12.51 -1.00
CA ILE A 68 -12.78 11.30 -1.79
C ILE A 68 -11.51 11.47 -2.61
N GLU A 69 -11.40 12.56 -3.37
CA GLU A 69 -10.24 12.84 -4.23
C GLU A 69 -8.95 12.98 -3.42
N GLU A 70 -9.01 13.68 -2.29
CA GLU A 70 -7.87 13.81 -1.38
C GLU A 70 -7.40 12.44 -0.86
N ALA A 71 -8.32 11.65 -0.29
CA ALA A 71 -7.98 10.32 0.23
C ALA A 71 -7.43 9.39 -0.87
N GLN A 72 -7.95 9.47 -2.10
CA GLN A 72 -7.43 8.70 -3.24
C GLN A 72 -6.00 9.08 -3.60
N VAL A 73 -5.66 10.38 -3.62
CA VAL A 73 -4.30 10.85 -3.93
C VAL A 73 -3.32 10.30 -2.90
N HIS A 74 -3.61 10.47 -1.61
CA HIS A 74 -2.74 9.97 -0.54
C HIS A 74 -2.60 8.45 -0.58
N PHE A 75 -3.70 7.73 -0.82
CA PHE A 75 -3.65 6.27 -0.93
C PHE A 75 -2.81 5.81 -2.12
N GLY A 76 -2.95 6.46 -3.27
CA GLY A 76 -2.15 6.19 -4.46
C GLY A 76 -0.65 6.38 -4.22
N ILE A 77 -0.27 7.45 -3.52
CA ILE A 77 1.12 7.72 -3.13
C ILE A 77 1.66 6.59 -2.22
N ALA A 78 0.91 6.18 -1.20
CA ALA A 78 1.34 5.10 -0.30
C ALA A 78 1.49 3.74 -1.00
N LYS A 79 0.58 3.42 -1.94
CA LYS A 79 0.72 2.22 -2.78
C LYS A 79 1.95 2.30 -3.67
N ALA A 80 2.23 3.46 -4.27
CA ALA A 80 3.43 3.67 -5.06
C ALA A 80 4.70 3.47 -4.23
N HIS A 81 4.75 4.00 -3.00
CA HIS A 81 5.87 3.77 -2.09
C HIS A 81 6.04 2.29 -1.71
N THR A 82 4.94 1.58 -1.44
CA THR A 82 4.96 0.12 -1.18
C THR A 82 5.59 -0.64 -2.34
N MET A 83 5.15 -0.33 -3.56
CA MET A 83 5.67 -0.93 -4.78
C MET A 83 7.14 -0.58 -5.03
N MET A 84 7.54 0.68 -4.84
CA MET A 84 8.93 1.10 -5.00
C MET A 84 9.85 0.39 -4.01
N LEU A 85 9.43 0.20 -2.76
CA LEU A 85 10.21 -0.54 -1.76
C LEU A 85 10.43 -1.99 -2.18
N ALA A 86 9.40 -2.67 -2.70
CA ALA A 86 9.54 -4.03 -3.20
C ALA A 86 10.49 -4.11 -4.40
N VAL A 87 10.36 -3.19 -5.36
CA VAL A 87 11.25 -3.11 -6.53
C VAL A 87 12.70 -2.86 -6.11
N SER A 88 12.95 -1.93 -5.17
CA SER A 88 14.28 -1.67 -4.63
C SER A 88 14.88 -2.92 -3.99
N ARG A 89 14.13 -3.63 -3.14
CA ARG A 89 14.59 -4.87 -2.49
C ARG A 89 14.99 -5.95 -3.49
N HIS A 90 14.19 -6.18 -4.51
CA HIS A 90 14.53 -7.16 -5.56
C HIS A 90 15.73 -6.72 -6.40
N THR A 91 15.86 -5.42 -6.65
CA THR A 91 17.01 -4.87 -7.38
C THR A 91 18.30 -5.03 -6.58
N GLU A 92 18.26 -4.77 -5.28
CA GLU A 92 19.39 -4.93 -4.36
C GLU A 92 19.80 -6.40 -4.17
N ALA A 93 18.84 -7.32 -4.11
CA ALA A 93 19.12 -8.75 -3.98
C ALA A 93 19.90 -9.31 -5.18
N ALA A 94 19.65 -8.76 -6.39
CA ALA A 94 20.37 -9.05 -7.62
C ALA A 94 20.48 -10.55 -7.97
N ASP A 95 19.59 -11.38 -7.42
CA ASP A 95 19.51 -12.81 -7.71
C ASP A 95 18.54 -13.10 -8.86
N TYR A 96 18.67 -14.30 -9.45
CA TYR A 96 17.88 -14.71 -10.60
C TYR A 96 16.37 -14.68 -10.33
N VAL A 97 15.93 -15.10 -9.13
CA VAL A 97 14.52 -15.13 -8.76
C VAL A 97 13.97 -13.70 -8.70
N SER A 98 14.68 -12.80 -8.03
CA SER A 98 14.33 -11.39 -7.93
C SER A 98 14.26 -10.70 -9.31
N MET A 99 15.14 -11.06 -10.26
CA MET A 99 15.06 -10.56 -11.64
C MET A 99 13.82 -11.05 -12.38
N GLU A 100 13.44 -12.33 -12.24
CA GLU A 100 12.21 -12.87 -12.82
C GLU A 100 10.97 -12.14 -12.28
N TYR A 101 10.93 -11.85 -10.98
CA TYR A 101 9.87 -11.04 -10.36
C TYR A 101 9.78 -9.64 -10.96
N LEU A 102 10.91 -8.95 -11.11
CA LEU A 102 10.95 -7.60 -11.71
C LEU A 102 10.49 -7.60 -13.17
N LEU A 103 10.87 -8.62 -13.95
CA LEU A 103 10.44 -8.79 -15.35
C LEU A 103 8.92 -9.04 -15.45
N ALA A 104 8.39 -9.92 -14.61
CA ALA A 104 6.96 -10.21 -14.55
C ALA A 104 6.15 -8.97 -14.17
N TRP A 105 6.58 -8.24 -13.13
CA TRP A 105 5.96 -6.97 -12.76
C TRP A 105 6.02 -5.95 -13.90
N LYS A 106 7.17 -5.80 -14.57
CA LYS A 106 7.32 -4.86 -15.68
C LYS A 106 6.36 -5.16 -16.83
N LYS A 107 6.13 -6.45 -17.13
CA LYS A 107 5.22 -6.90 -18.20
C LYS A 107 3.76 -6.63 -17.86
N ASN A 108 3.35 -6.86 -16.62
CA ASN A 108 1.93 -6.85 -16.23
C ASN A 108 1.48 -5.55 -15.53
N ARG A 109 2.42 -4.79 -14.96
CA ARG A 109 2.16 -3.61 -14.09
C ARG A 109 1.14 -3.89 -12.98
N SER A 110 0.97 -5.16 -12.61
CA SER A 110 0.03 -5.59 -11.58
C SER A 110 0.67 -5.50 -10.19
N ASP A 111 -0.17 -5.49 -9.17
CA ASP A 111 0.25 -5.48 -7.76
C ASP A 111 0.77 -6.86 -7.31
N MET A 112 1.82 -7.34 -7.99
CA MET A 112 2.40 -8.67 -7.75
C MET A 112 3.21 -8.74 -6.46
N PHE A 113 3.58 -7.59 -5.89
CA PHE A 113 4.38 -7.51 -4.67
C PHE A 113 3.53 -7.56 -3.40
N SER A 114 2.24 -7.26 -3.50
CA SER A 114 1.31 -7.28 -2.37
C SER A 114 0.52 -8.59 -2.28
N ASP A 115 0.51 -9.42 -3.32
CA ASP A 115 -0.23 -10.70 -3.38
C ASP A 115 0.65 -11.88 -3.86
N PRO A 116 1.04 -12.82 -2.96
CA PRO A 116 1.78 -14.03 -3.30
C PRO A 116 1.05 -14.95 -4.31
N ALA A 117 -0.27 -14.85 -4.46
CA ALA A 117 -1.02 -15.64 -5.44
C ALA A 117 -0.77 -15.15 -6.88
N ASN A 118 -0.46 -13.86 -7.06
CA ASN A 118 -0.08 -13.31 -8.36
C ASN A 118 1.35 -13.68 -8.75
N ALA A 119 2.25 -13.76 -7.77
CA ALA A 119 3.63 -14.23 -7.95
C ALA A 119 3.72 -15.62 -8.60
N GLY A 120 2.90 -16.57 -8.13
CA GLY A 120 2.89 -17.95 -8.62
C GLY A 120 2.54 -18.06 -10.12
N LYS A 121 1.66 -17.22 -10.63
CA LYS A 121 1.23 -17.30 -12.05
C LYS A 121 2.34 -16.97 -13.04
N ALA A 122 3.32 -16.15 -12.67
CA ALA A 122 4.44 -15.83 -13.54
C ALA A 122 5.49 -16.95 -13.66
N GLY A 123 5.66 -17.78 -12.61
CA GLY A 123 6.66 -18.86 -12.60
C GLY A 123 6.20 -20.16 -13.29
N TYR A 124 4.89 -20.42 -13.36
CA TYR A 124 4.37 -21.63 -14.01
C TYR A 124 4.32 -21.54 -15.54
N GLU A 125 4.23 -20.34 -16.11
CA GLU A 125 4.22 -20.16 -17.57
C GLU A 125 5.62 -20.35 -18.20
N THR A 126 6.70 -20.04 -17.48
CA THR A 126 8.09 -20.20 -17.96
C THR A 126 8.64 -21.62 -17.79
N HIS A 127 8.20 -22.37 -16.79
CA HIS A 127 8.63 -23.77 -16.60
C HIS A 127 7.91 -24.77 -17.51
N SER A 128 6.65 -24.54 -17.89
CA SER A 128 5.93 -25.47 -18.77
C SER A 128 6.34 -25.37 -20.24
N SER A 129 6.94 -24.25 -20.65
CA SER A 129 7.32 -24.00 -22.05
C SER A 129 8.74 -24.49 -22.40
N HIS A 130 9.61 -24.73 -21.41
CA HIS A 130 10.96 -25.28 -21.66
C HIS A 130 11.01 -26.82 -21.72
N ILE A 131 10.08 -27.53 -21.07
CA ILE A 131 10.09 -29.00 -21.06
C ILE A 131 9.56 -29.60 -22.37
N HIS A 132 8.72 -28.87 -23.12
CA HIS A 132 8.19 -29.34 -24.41
C HIS A 132 9.11 -29.11 -25.62
N ALA A 133 10.16 -28.29 -25.49
CA ALA A 133 11.09 -28.00 -26.60
C ALA A 133 12.37 -28.87 -26.60
N VAL A 134 12.56 -29.73 -25.58
CA VAL A 134 13.70 -30.67 -25.50
C VAL A 134 13.27 -32.12 -25.79
N VAL A 135 11.97 -32.37 -26.00
CA VAL A 135 11.45 -33.68 -26.44
C VAL A 135 10.51 -33.49 -27.63
N LYS A 136 11.07 -33.11 -28.78
CA LYS A 136 10.65 -33.56 -30.12
C LYS A 136 11.60 -33.04 -31.19
#